data_AF-A0A1F3D7S0-F1
#
_entry.id   AF-A0A1F3D7S0-F1
#
_cell.length_a   1.000
_cell.length_b   1.000
_cell.length_c   1.000
_cell.angle_alpha   90.00
_cell.angle_beta   90.00
_cell.angle_gamma   90.00
#
_symmetry.space_group_name_H-M   'P 1'
#
loop_
_entity.id
_entity.type
_entity.pdbx_description
1 polymer ?
#
loop_
_entity_poly.entity_id
_entity_poly.type
_entity_poly.pdbx_seq_one_letter_code
_entity_poly.pdbx_strand_id
1 'polypeptide(L)'
;MNNRKKSGEILKNVGFTLLSEGKTIRIKAHGYSMYPCIKPGSLILIEPIKIKGNPVPGEIIAIKRESGLIVHRLSHIIVNNGITTYIARGDSNALEDGPITIGKIAGRIVGAESTGENPVPADIRINTRPRYVVNRLRVIGVILWKKINSLPYRFNPPTPPRA
;
A
#
# COMPACT_ATOMS: atom_id res chain seq x y z
N MET A 1 -17.44 2.24 21.77
CA MET A 1 -16.60 2.34 20.56
C MET A 1 -15.20 2.80 20.96
N ASN A 2 -14.12 2.10 20.60
CA ASN A 2 -12.75 2.40 21.06
C ASN A 2 -12.19 3.68 20.37
N ASN A 3 -11.63 4.63 21.12
CA ASN A 3 -11.13 5.93 20.59
C ASN A 3 -10.16 5.77 19.41
N ARG A 4 -9.31 4.74 19.40
CA ARG A 4 -8.39 4.48 18.29
C ARG A 4 -9.10 4.17 16.96
N LYS A 5 -10.23 3.44 17.01
CA LYS A 5 -11.00 3.10 15.81
C LYS A 5 -11.63 4.37 15.22
N LYS A 6 -12.17 5.24 16.09
CA LYS A 6 -12.78 6.52 15.71
C LYS A 6 -11.75 7.44 15.04
N SER A 7 -10.55 7.58 15.59
CA SER A 7 -9.47 8.38 14.97
C SER A 7 -9.06 7.84 13.60
N GLY A 8 -8.98 6.51 13.43
CA GLY A 8 -8.66 5.88 12.15
C GLY A 8 -9.72 6.12 11.07
N GLU A 9 -11.00 6.04 11.42
CA GLU A 9 -12.10 6.34 10.51
C GLU A 9 -12.11 7.81 10.08
N ILE A 10 -11.84 8.74 11.00
CA ILE A 10 -11.74 10.17 10.69
C ILE A 10 -10.60 10.41 9.69
N LEU A 11 -9.40 9.88 9.94
CA LEU A 11 -8.24 10.05 9.06
C LEU A 11 -8.51 9.49 7.65
N LYS A 12 -9.16 8.31 7.58
CA LYS A 12 -9.60 7.70 6.33
C LYS A 12 -10.54 8.62 5.55
N ASN A 13 -11.57 9.14 6.23
CA ASN A 13 -12.56 10.01 5.60
C ASN A 13 -11.92 11.31 5.11
N VAL A 14 -11.07 11.95 5.91
CA VAL A 14 -10.31 13.14 5.51
C VAL A 14 -9.46 12.87 4.26
N GLY A 15 -8.73 11.75 4.23
CA GLY A 15 -7.92 11.38 3.07
C GLY A 15 -8.75 11.21 1.79
N PHE A 16 -9.93 10.61 1.89
CA PHE A 16 -10.85 10.48 0.76
C PHE A 16 -11.44 11.81 0.31
N THR A 17 -11.83 12.67 1.25
CA THR A 17 -12.34 14.02 0.96
C THR A 17 -11.29 14.82 0.20
N LEU A 18 -10.05 14.88 0.72
CA LEU A 18 -8.95 15.59 0.07
C LEU A 18 -8.70 15.10 -1.37
N LEU A 19 -8.66 13.77 -1.58
CA LEU A 19 -8.51 13.22 -2.92
C LEU A 19 -9.70 13.58 -3.83
N SER A 20 -10.93 13.53 -3.31
CA SER A 20 -12.12 13.91 -4.08
C SER A 20 -12.14 15.39 -4.47
N GLU A 21 -11.59 16.26 -3.63
CA GLU A 21 -11.41 17.68 -3.88
C GLU A 21 -10.27 17.98 -4.86
N GLY A 22 -9.42 17.01 -5.18
CA GLY A 22 -8.31 17.20 -6.12
C GLY A 22 -7.00 17.56 -5.44
N LYS A 23 -6.90 17.32 -4.14
CA LYS A 23 -5.67 17.51 -3.39
C LYS A 23 -4.85 16.22 -3.43
N THR A 24 -3.57 16.37 -3.74
CA THR A 24 -2.59 15.30 -3.60
C THR A 24 -2.28 15.09 -2.13
N ILE A 25 -2.31 13.84 -1.67
CA ILE A 25 -2.01 13.50 -0.27
C ILE A 25 -0.71 12.71 -0.16
N ARG A 26 -0.02 12.88 0.96
CA ARG A 26 1.11 12.04 1.37
C ARG A 26 0.66 11.14 2.51
N ILE A 27 0.88 9.83 2.37
CA ILE A 27 0.56 8.87 3.42
C ILE A 27 1.74 7.91 3.64
N LYS A 28 1.87 7.41 4.87
CA LYS A 28 2.81 6.36 5.19
C LYS A 28 2.25 5.01 4.73
N ALA A 29 3.00 4.29 3.94
CA ALA A 29 2.66 2.95 3.50
C ALA A 29 2.88 1.94 4.63
N HIS A 30 1.92 1.04 4.81
CA HIS A 30 1.97 -0.03 5.79
C HIS A 30 1.79 -1.39 5.12
N GLY A 31 2.28 -2.45 5.77
CA GLY A 31 2.20 -3.81 5.26
C GLY A 31 3.22 -4.13 4.17
N TYR A 32 3.18 -5.36 3.69
CA TYR A 32 4.16 -5.89 2.74
C TYR A 32 3.57 -6.22 1.37
N SER A 33 2.27 -5.96 1.11
CA SER A 33 1.61 -6.39 -0.12
C SER A 33 2.29 -5.88 -1.39
N MET A 34 2.87 -4.68 -1.34
CA MET A 34 3.60 -4.05 -2.43
C MET A 34 5.12 -4.26 -2.38
N TYR A 35 5.61 -5.15 -1.52
CA TYR A 35 7.04 -5.46 -1.45
C TYR A 35 7.50 -6.19 -2.73
N PRO A 36 8.66 -5.85 -3.33
CA PRO A 36 9.67 -4.91 -2.84
C PRO A 36 9.46 -3.46 -3.31
N CYS A 37 8.51 -3.20 -4.21
CA CYS A 37 8.30 -1.89 -4.82
C CYS A 37 8.05 -0.82 -3.76
N ILE A 38 7.05 -1.00 -2.89
CA ILE A 38 6.78 -0.11 -1.74
C ILE A 38 7.05 -0.89 -0.45
N LYS A 39 8.01 -0.40 0.33
CA LYS A 39 8.38 -1.01 1.61
C LYS A 39 7.53 -0.40 2.75
N PRO A 40 7.12 -1.20 3.76
CA PRO A 40 6.40 -0.65 4.91
C PRO A 40 7.24 0.39 5.63
N GLY A 41 6.69 1.59 5.78
CA GLY A 41 7.38 2.77 6.32
C GLY A 41 7.73 3.83 5.28
N SER A 42 7.61 3.53 3.98
CA SER A 42 7.80 4.53 2.90
C SER A 42 6.69 5.58 2.93
N LEU A 43 7.02 6.84 2.59
CA LEU A 43 6.00 7.85 2.31
C LEU A 43 5.62 7.76 0.83
N ILE A 44 4.34 7.68 0.53
CA ILE A 44 3.82 7.63 -0.84
C ILE A 44 2.96 8.85 -1.14
N LEU A 45 3.10 9.37 -2.36
CA LEU A 45 2.36 10.51 -2.86
C LEU A 45 1.23 10.02 -3.77
N ILE A 46 -0.01 10.35 -3.42
CA ILE A 46 -1.21 9.91 -4.14
C ILE A 46 -1.86 11.12 -4.80
N GLU A 47 -1.87 11.11 -6.12
CA GLU A 47 -2.57 12.10 -6.92
C GLU A 47 -4.00 11.62 -7.25
N PRO A 48 -5.02 12.46 -7.12
CA PRO A 48 -6.40 12.14 -7.45
C PRO A 48 -6.59 11.61 -8.86
N ILE A 49 -7.45 10.59 -8.99
CA ILE A 49 -7.70 9.97 -10.30
C ILE A 49 -8.29 10.96 -11.32
N LYS A 50 -9.08 11.93 -10.85
CA LYS A 50 -9.68 12.97 -11.70
C LYS A 50 -8.64 13.88 -12.37
N ILE A 51 -7.44 14.00 -11.81
CA ILE A 51 -6.35 14.81 -12.36
C ILE A 51 -5.52 13.98 -13.34
N LYS A 52 -5.26 12.72 -13.01
CA LYS A 52 -4.42 11.82 -13.84
C LYS A 52 -5.15 11.12 -14.98
N GLY A 53 -6.48 11.05 -14.96
CA GLY A 53 -7.27 10.28 -15.92
C GLY A 53 -7.23 8.78 -15.66
N ASN A 54 -7.62 7.99 -16.67
CA ASN A 54 -7.73 6.54 -16.53
C ASN A 54 -6.36 5.89 -16.31
N PRO A 55 -6.24 4.94 -15.35
CA PRO A 55 -4.99 4.27 -15.07
C PRO A 55 -4.69 3.21 -16.13
N VAL A 56 -3.41 2.93 -16.37
CA VAL A 56 -2.96 1.89 -17.31
C VAL A 56 -2.26 0.72 -16.60
N PRO A 57 -2.29 -0.50 -17.16
CA PRO A 57 -1.58 -1.65 -16.58
C PRO A 57 -0.12 -1.36 -16.24
N GLY A 58 0.33 -1.83 -15.09
CA GLY A 58 1.65 -1.58 -14.52
C GLY A 58 1.70 -0.40 -13.54
N GLU A 59 0.74 0.52 -13.60
CA GLU A 59 0.65 1.64 -12.66
C GLU A 59 0.18 1.19 -11.27
N ILE A 60 0.54 1.96 -10.25
CA ILE A 60 0.13 1.69 -8.87
C ILE A 60 -1.06 2.59 -8.55
N ILE A 61 -2.17 1.96 -8.18
CA ILE A 61 -3.45 2.62 -7.92
C ILE A 61 -3.81 2.52 -6.44
N ALA A 62 -4.45 3.58 -5.93
CA ALA A 62 -5.00 3.64 -4.60
C ALA A 62 -6.49 3.29 -4.65
N ILE A 63 -6.89 2.20 -3.99
CA ILE A 63 -8.23 1.60 -4.08
C ILE A 63 -8.97 1.82 -2.75
N LYS A 64 -10.20 2.31 -2.85
CA LYS A 64 -11.12 2.48 -1.71
C LYS A 64 -11.69 1.14 -1.29
N ARG A 65 -11.48 0.79 -0.01
CA ARG A 65 -12.07 -0.36 0.67
C ARG A 65 -12.79 0.10 1.93
N GLU A 66 -13.60 -0.79 2.51
CA GLU A 66 -14.26 -0.54 3.79
C GLU A 66 -13.25 -0.33 4.92
N SER A 67 -12.11 -1.02 4.89
CA SER A 67 -11.03 -0.88 5.87
C SER A 67 -10.17 0.36 5.68
N GLY A 68 -10.26 1.07 4.56
CA GLY A 68 -9.37 2.19 4.26
C GLY A 68 -8.97 2.27 2.80
N LEU A 69 -7.79 2.85 2.58
CA LEU A 69 -7.14 2.89 1.28
C LEU A 69 -6.12 1.76 1.21
N ILE A 70 -6.20 0.93 0.17
CA ILE A 70 -5.15 -0.04 -0.17
C ILE A 70 -4.44 0.42 -1.43
N VAL A 71 -3.21 0.00 -1.61
CA VAL A 71 -2.38 0.36 -2.76
C VAL A 71 -1.92 -0.91 -3.43
N HIS A 72 -2.28 -1.11 -4.69
CA HIS A 72 -1.91 -2.28 -5.49
C HIS A 72 -1.56 -1.87 -6.93
N ARG A 73 -0.81 -2.73 -7.62
CA ARG A 73 -0.48 -2.51 -9.03
C ARG A 73 -1.63 -2.95 -9.91
N LEU A 74 -2.01 -2.13 -10.87
CA LEU A 74 -2.98 -2.49 -11.90
C LEU A 74 -2.37 -3.58 -12.79
N SER A 75 -2.93 -4.79 -12.74
CA SER A 75 -2.47 -5.96 -13.50
C SER A 75 -2.96 -5.87 -14.94
N HIS A 76 -4.28 -5.70 -15.12
CA HIS A 76 -4.91 -5.60 -16.43
C HIS A 76 -6.30 -4.97 -16.33
N ILE A 77 -6.86 -4.62 -17.49
CA ILE A 77 -8.18 -4.01 -17.65
C ILE A 77 -9.02 -4.95 -18.50
N ILE A 78 -10.26 -5.21 -18.08
CA ILE A 78 -11.21 -6.04 -18.81
C ILE A 78 -12.39 -5.16 -19.22
N VAL A 79 -12.76 -5.22 -20.50
CA VAL A 79 -13.99 -4.61 -21.02
C VAL A 79 -14.95 -5.73 -21.39
N ASN A 80 -16.10 -5.78 -20.72
CA ASN A 80 -17.15 -6.76 -21.01
C ASN A 80 -18.50 -6.05 -21.08
N ASN A 81 -19.24 -6.23 -22.17
CA ASN A 81 -20.54 -5.60 -22.41
C ASN A 81 -20.53 -4.07 -22.17
N GLY A 82 -19.46 -3.39 -22.61
CA GLY A 82 -19.28 -1.95 -22.40
C GLY A 82 -18.88 -1.52 -20.98
N ILE A 83 -18.80 -2.46 -20.03
CA ILE A 83 -18.36 -2.19 -18.65
C ILE A 83 -16.86 -2.42 -18.55
N THR A 84 -16.14 -1.35 -18.19
CA THR A 84 -14.69 -1.42 -17.93
C THR A 84 -14.43 -1.73 -16.46
N THR A 85 -13.66 -2.79 -16.21
CA THR A 85 -13.21 -3.21 -14.89
C THR A 85 -11.69 -3.28 -14.83
N TYR A 86 -11.16 -3.03 -13.64
CA TYR A 86 -9.74 -2.94 -13.34
C TYR A 86 -9.38 -4.06 -12.37
N ILE A 87 -8.35 -4.83 -12.66
CA ILE A 87 -7.88 -5.91 -11.80
C ILE A 87 -6.51 -5.53 -11.28
N ALA A 88 -6.38 -5.44 -9.96
CA ALA A 88 -5.16 -5.04 -9.29
C ALA A 88 -4.54 -6.21 -8.51
N ARG A 89 -3.26 -6.11 -8.18
CA ARG A 89 -2.56 -7.09 -7.36
C ARG A 89 -1.42 -6.44 -6.60
N GLY A 90 -1.24 -6.85 -5.35
CA GLY A 90 -0.02 -6.54 -4.59
C GLY A 90 1.19 -7.29 -5.16
N ASP A 91 2.33 -6.61 -5.30
CA ASP A 91 3.57 -7.18 -5.84
C ASP A 91 4.06 -8.46 -5.12
N SER A 92 3.64 -8.71 -3.88
CA SER A 92 3.92 -9.95 -3.13
C SER A 92 2.67 -10.79 -2.82
N ASN A 93 1.50 -10.41 -3.33
CA ASN A 93 0.26 -11.15 -3.11
C ASN A 93 0.21 -12.41 -3.99
N ALA A 94 -0.37 -13.49 -3.45
CA ALA A 94 -0.50 -14.76 -4.17
C ALA A 94 -1.58 -14.73 -5.26
N LEU A 95 -2.63 -13.93 -5.05
CA LEU A 95 -3.79 -13.82 -5.92
C LEU A 95 -4.03 -12.36 -6.31
N GLU A 96 -4.72 -12.17 -7.43
CA GLU A 96 -5.26 -10.88 -7.83
C GLU A 96 -6.44 -10.47 -6.95
N ASP A 97 -6.68 -9.17 -6.88
CA ASP A 97 -7.90 -8.63 -6.32
C ASP A 97 -9.08 -8.94 -7.26
N GLY A 98 -10.29 -8.99 -6.70
CA GLY A 98 -11.50 -9.00 -7.52
C GLY A 98 -11.63 -7.74 -8.39
N PRO A 99 -12.33 -7.82 -9.53
CA PRO A 99 -12.50 -6.71 -10.46
C PRO A 99 -13.18 -5.52 -9.78
N ILE A 100 -12.67 -4.31 -10.04
CA ILE A 100 -13.23 -3.06 -9.52
C ILE A 100 -13.57 -2.08 -10.64
N THR A 101 -14.52 -1.19 -10.41
CA THR A 101 -14.83 -0.08 -11.32
C THR A 101 -13.99 1.14 -11.00
N ILE A 102 -13.90 2.08 -11.95
CA ILE A 102 -13.12 3.32 -11.80
C ILE A 102 -13.50 4.12 -10.53
N GLY A 103 -14.76 4.09 -10.11
CA GLY A 103 -15.23 4.81 -8.91
C GLY A 103 -14.64 4.29 -7.59
N LYS A 104 -14.12 3.06 -7.57
CA LYS A 104 -13.37 2.51 -6.43
C LYS A 104 -11.90 2.93 -6.42
N ILE A 105 -11.40 3.53 -7.49
CA ILE A 105 -10.02 4.03 -7.57
C ILE A 105 -10.02 5.49 -7.07
N ALA A 106 -9.32 5.74 -5.97
CA ALA A 106 -9.21 7.09 -5.38
C ALA A 106 -8.15 7.94 -6.08
N GLY A 107 -7.08 7.32 -6.55
CA GLY A 107 -5.93 8.01 -7.12
C GLY A 107 -4.84 7.08 -7.60
N ARG A 108 -3.76 7.69 -8.05
CA ARG A 108 -2.56 7.03 -8.56
C ARG A 108 -1.36 7.42 -7.73
N ILE A 109 -0.45 6.48 -7.53
CA ILE A 109 0.79 6.74 -6.81
C ILE A 109 1.77 7.34 -7.80
N VAL A 110 2.21 8.56 -7.52
CA VAL A 110 3.03 9.39 -8.43
C VAL A 110 4.42 9.68 -7.88
N GLY A 111 4.63 9.42 -6.59
CA GLY A 111 5.89 9.63 -5.91
C GLY A 111 6.03 8.69 -4.72
N ALA A 112 7.27 8.44 -4.34
CA ALA A 112 7.57 7.85 -3.05
C ALA A 112 8.89 8.40 -2.52
N GLU A 113 8.94 8.54 -1.20
CA GLU A 113 10.04 9.12 -0.47
C GLU A 113 10.50 8.11 0.59
N SER A 114 11.81 8.01 0.78
CA SER A 114 12.38 7.28 1.90
C SER A 114 12.02 8.00 3.20
N THR A 115 11.93 7.23 4.27
CA THR A 115 11.82 7.76 5.62
C THR A 115 13.04 7.30 6.42
N GLY A 116 13.30 7.88 7.58
CA GLY A 116 14.35 7.37 8.48
C GLY A 116 14.19 5.89 8.84
N GLU A 117 12.99 5.32 8.67
CA GLU A 117 12.71 3.90 8.88
C GLU A 117 13.09 3.01 7.67
N ASN A 118 13.10 3.56 6.45
CA ASN A 118 13.56 2.84 5.25
C ASN A 118 14.37 3.77 4.33
N PRO A 119 15.67 3.51 4.16
CA PRO A 119 16.54 4.38 3.37
C PRO A 119 16.34 4.25 1.86
N VAL A 120 15.72 3.16 1.39
CA VAL A 120 15.52 2.91 -0.05
C VAL A 120 14.13 3.43 -0.46
N PRO A 121 14.04 4.45 -1.33
CA PRO A 121 12.75 4.96 -1.80
C PRO A 121 12.02 3.87 -2.59
N ALA A 122 10.69 3.89 -2.52
CA ALA A 122 9.89 2.95 -3.30
C ALA A 122 10.08 3.22 -4.78
N ASP A 123 10.38 2.18 -5.54
CA ASP A 123 10.61 2.31 -6.97
C ASP A 123 9.29 2.16 -7.73
N ILE A 124 8.56 3.27 -7.79
CA ILE A 124 7.24 3.34 -8.44
C ILE A 124 7.34 3.42 -9.96
N ARG A 125 8.54 3.71 -10.49
CA ARG A 125 8.81 3.85 -11.93
C ARG A 125 9.19 2.50 -12.54
N ILE A 126 9.69 1.57 -11.73
CA ILE A 126 10.26 0.32 -12.22
C ILE A 126 9.30 -0.85 -12.04
N ASN A 127 9.18 -1.56 -13.16
CA ASN A 127 8.63 -2.89 -13.37
C ASN A 127 7.10 -2.97 -13.53
N THR A 128 6.68 -2.96 -14.80
CA THR A 128 5.32 -3.27 -15.25
C THR A 128 4.91 -4.73 -14.99
N ARG A 129 5.84 -5.62 -14.60
CA ARG A 129 5.59 -7.06 -14.35
C ARG A 129 6.24 -7.57 -13.06
N PRO A 130 5.52 -7.57 -11.92
CA PRO A 130 6.06 -8.08 -10.66
C PRO A 130 6.34 -9.59 -10.68
N ARG A 131 7.45 -10.02 -10.07
CA ARG A 131 7.75 -11.44 -9.84
C ARG A 131 7.07 -11.93 -8.56
N TYR A 132 5.76 -12.15 -8.60
CA TYR A 132 4.92 -12.39 -7.42
C TYR A 132 5.43 -13.49 -6.49
N VAL A 133 5.83 -14.64 -7.03
CA VAL A 133 6.31 -15.78 -6.22
C VAL A 133 7.62 -15.44 -5.49
N VAL A 134 8.59 -14.89 -6.22
CA VAL A 134 9.89 -14.47 -5.64
C VAL A 134 9.68 -13.38 -4.58
N ASN A 135 8.84 -12.40 -4.88
CA ASN A 135 8.51 -11.32 -3.96
C ASN A 135 7.84 -11.86 -2.68
N ARG A 136 6.93 -12.82 -2.81
CA ARG A 136 6.28 -13.48 -1.67
C ARG A 136 7.26 -14.25 -0.80
N LEU A 137 8.18 -15.01 -1.39
CA LEU A 137 9.22 -15.72 -0.64
C LEU A 137 10.13 -14.74 0.13
N ARG A 138 10.48 -13.60 -0.48
CA ARG A 138 11.24 -12.53 0.20
C ARG A 138 10.49 -12.00 1.43
N VAL A 139 9.19 -11.74 1.30
CA VAL A 139 8.36 -11.27 2.44
C VAL A 139 8.32 -12.32 3.56
N ILE A 140 8.15 -13.59 3.23
CA ILE A 140 8.17 -14.68 4.23
C ILE A 140 9.51 -14.69 4.97
N GLY A 141 10.64 -14.61 4.26
CA GLY A 141 11.96 -14.52 4.87
C GLY A 141 12.12 -13.31 5.81
N VAL A 142 11.66 -12.12 5.39
CA VAL A 142 11.67 -10.91 6.22
C VAL A 142 10.85 -11.09 7.51
N ILE A 143 9.67 -11.69 7.41
CA ILE A 143 8.80 -11.93 8.58
C ILE A 143 9.44 -12.93 9.55
N LEU A 144 10.00 -14.04 9.04
CA LEU A 144 10.70 -15.04 9.85
C LEU A 144 11.91 -14.43 10.56
N TRP A 145 12.73 -13.66 9.84
CA TRP A 145 13.89 -12.95 10.40
C TRP A 145 13.51 -11.99 11.53
N LYS A 146 12.45 -11.19 11.34
CA LYS A 146 11.94 -10.30 12.38
C LYS A 146 11.46 -11.07 13.61
N LYS A 147 10.81 -12.21 13.42
CA LYS A 147 10.38 -13.06 14.53
C LYS A 147 11.58 -13.58 15.33
N ILE A 148 12.61 -14.12 14.65
CA ILE A 148 13.84 -14.61 15.28
C ILE A 148 14.56 -13.50 16.06
N ASN A 149 14.74 -12.31 15.47
CA ASN A 149 15.44 -11.21 16.14
C ASN A 149 14.63 -10.52 17.24
N SER A 150 13.33 -10.78 17.33
CA SER A 150 12.49 -10.34 18.45
C SER A 150 12.49 -11.30 19.64
N LEU A 151 13.00 -12.54 19.50
CA LEU A 151 13.11 -13.52 20.59
C LEU A 151 14.04 -13.09 21.75
N PRO A 152 15.23 -12.47 21.56
CA PRO A 152 16.11 -12.15 22.68
C PRO A 152 15.51 -11.16 23.69
N TYR A 153 14.55 -10.30 23.27
CA TYR A 153 13.84 -9.37 24.15
C TYR A 153 12.86 -10.03 25.12
N ARG A 154 12.40 -11.26 24.84
CA ARG A 154 11.45 -11.98 25.69
C ARG A 154 12.11 -12.73 26.85
N PHE A 155 13.42 -13.00 26.77
CA PHE A 155 14.13 -13.81 27.77
C PHE A 155 14.97 -12.98 28.75
N ASN A 156 15.30 -11.72 28.44
CA ASN A 156 15.99 -10.80 29.36
C ASN A 156 15.39 -9.38 29.25
N PRO A 157 14.33 -9.04 30.01
CA PRO A 157 13.90 -7.65 30.12
C PRO A 157 15.00 -6.82 30.81
N PRO A 158 15.25 -5.57 30.39
CA PRO A 158 16.21 -4.70 31.08
C PRO A 158 15.76 -4.51 32.53
N THR A 159 16.68 -4.67 33.48
CA THR A 159 16.39 -4.41 34.89
C THR A 159 16.01 -2.94 35.05
N PRO A 160 14.89 -2.63 35.74
CA PRO A 160 14.54 -1.24 36.01
C PRO A 160 15.69 -0.57 36.78
N PRO A 161 15.94 0.73 36.55
CA PRO A 161 16.95 1.45 37.31
C PRO A 161 16.62 1.34 38.80
N ARG A 162 17.65 1.00 39.61
CA ARG A 162 17.51 1.00 41.07
C ARG A 162 17.20 2.44 41.51
N ALA A 163 16.11 2.59 42.26
CA ALA A 163 15.75 3.81 42.95
C ALA A 163 16.79 4.14 44.04
#